data_AF-A0A964N880-F1
#
_entry.id   AF-A0A964N880-F1
#
_cell.length_a   1.000
_cell.length_b   1.000
_cell.length_c   1.000
_cell.angle_alpha   90.00
_cell.angle_beta   90.00
_cell.angle_gamma   90.00
#
_symmetry.space_group_name_H-M   'P 1'
#
loop_
_entity.id
_entity.type
_entity.pdbx_description
1 polymer ?
#
loop_
_entity_poly.entity_id
_entity_poly.type
_entity_poly.pdbx_seq_one_letter_code
_entity_poly.pdbx_strand_id
1 'polypeptide(L)'
;MPVAAHGSNGKGHNQAGRLYARLEERIMARDSKGASDVYYDLVKARRPFKEIMGQAVRIHAPYTHVPYHQRIDDGYPNFVNNDHCLLSARAALNLHKMVPGEAKMLPLAQTIWYIPTGLDIWNQKLNKAPGHYTRGEAVQPKNPPKPVVYWEDQKPLREKGSIRERLNTWLQLVERGEVINAYRIFLGLIEEKSHRKEVLAELAFAGLIDVQDRVLFNRSYTTGHKSFRARATIEIGAALGWDTPEAHNAIYAGALDIAVGPRWYSTYESACVIVKSMIDGERIGAAAFSGTSELERSYLKNTTSPTEAEAAELIDALINQAEPAHIYVLTKLIKAGRGPRQLVDVIQRAAAQVLVRTNDSNNFSIPQHCYEYCNTLGWFYDTFDHPRRLKLLFLAAAYVNRDAWHQHDTKDLAKLTIKAPRAAAKKSNEQILKHIEDAMLAFKGPEGVDWARAYLDADGDKAALRQCIALTAARIGNDPHNQELGQLTMEDYAKNDGTGRDMVAFAGIQHTACHRKYGDVLEASRRFGHALGVASLH
;
A
#
# COMPACT_ATOMS: atom_id res chain seq x y z
N MET A 1 53.34 32.47 10.72
CA MET A 1 52.75 31.14 10.48
C MET A 1 51.26 31.31 10.22
N PRO A 2 50.74 31.09 9.00
CA PRO A 2 49.31 31.11 8.77
C PRO A 2 48.72 29.70 8.95
N VAL A 3 47.56 29.67 9.60
CA VAL A 3 46.77 28.51 9.99
C VAL A 3 46.15 27.84 8.76
N ALA A 4 46.32 26.52 8.65
CA ALA A 4 45.76 25.71 7.58
C ALA A 4 44.23 25.60 7.68
N ALA A 5 43.53 26.04 6.62
CA ALA A 5 42.11 25.80 6.44
C ALA A 5 41.86 24.32 6.11
N HIS A 6 40.96 23.69 6.88
CA HIS A 6 40.50 22.32 6.67
C HIS A 6 39.79 22.16 5.32
N GLY A 7 40.46 21.48 4.37
CA GLY A 7 39.83 20.89 3.20
C GLY A 7 39.27 19.50 3.52
N SER A 8 37.98 19.40 3.87
CA SER A 8 37.30 18.10 4.02
C SER A 8 35.95 17.98 3.29
N ASN A 9 35.30 19.09 2.90
CA ASN A 9 34.00 19.02 2.25
C ASN A 9 34.03 18.50 0.79
N GLY A 10 35.12 18.69 0.04
CA GLY A 10 35.18 18.27 -1.38
C GLY A 10 35.31 16.75 -1.62
N LYS A 11 35.92 16.01 -0.68
CA LYS A 11 36.19 14.56 -0.85
C LYS A 11 34.96 13.70 -0.53
N GLY A 12 34.15 14.10 0.47
CA GLY A 12 32.94 13.37 0.87
C GLY A 12 31.83 13.40 -0.19
N HIS A 13 31.63 14.54 -0.86
CA HIS A 13 30.65 14.65 -1.95
C HIS A 13 31.02 13.80 -3.17
N ASN A 14 32.31 13.73 -3.53
CA ASN A 14 32.78 12.87 -4.63
C ASN A 14 32.65 11.37 -4.31
N GLN A 15 32.81 10.98 -3.04
CA GLN A 15 32.58 9.58 -2.63
C GLN A 15 31.10 9.18 -2.68
N ALA A 16 30.20 10.03 -2.18
CA ALA A 16 28.76 9.76 -2.22
C ALA A 16 28.23 9.67 -3.67
N GLY A 17 28.64 10.60 -4.54
CA GLY A 17 28.28 10.56 -5.96
C GLY A 17 28.70 9.26 -6.66
N ARG A 18 29.92 8.77 -6.37
CA ARG A 18 30.40 7.47 -6.91
C ARG A 18 29.59 6.29 -6.39
N LEU A 19 29.17 6.29 -5.12
CA LEU A 19 28.32 5.22 -4.58
C LEU A 19 26.93 5.21 -5.24
N TYR A 20 26.31 6.37 -5.46
CA TYR A 20 25.02 6.43 -6.14
C TYR A 20 25.10 6.04 -7.62
N ALA A 21 26.17 6.44 -8.33
CA ALA A 21 26.41 5.98 -9.69
C ALA A 21 26.57 4.45 -9.76
N ARG A 22 27.31 3.86 -8.81
CA ARG A 22 27.46 2.40 -8.70
C ARG A 22 26.14 1.72 -8.32
N LEU A 23 25.30 2.34 -7.49
CA LEU A 23 23.98 1.81 -7.14
C LEU A 23 23.09 1.73 -8.40
N GLU A 24 23.04 2.80 -9.18
CA GLU A 24 22.32 2.85 -10.46
C GLU A 24 22.85 1.81 -11.45
N GLU A 25 24.17 1.70 -11.61
CA GLU A 25 24.79 0.66 -12.45
C GLU A 25 24.32 -0.75 -12.07
N ARG A 26 24.34 -1.09 -10.77
CA ARG A 26 23.92 -2.40 -10.26
C ARG A 26 22.43 -2.65 -10.44
N ILE A 27 21.61 -1.64 -10.20
CA ILE A 27 20.17 -1.72 -10.43
C ILE A 27 19.86 -1.96 -11.92
N MET A 28 20.49 -1.20 -12.82
CA MET A 28 20.29 -1.34 -14.26
C MET A 28 20.83 -2.66 -14.80
N ALA A 29 21.87 -3.22 -14.15
CA ALA A 29 22.40 -4.56 -14.43
C ALA A 29 21.53 -5.70 -13.85
N ARG A 30 20.42 -5.39 -13.17
CA ARG A 30 19.53 -6.36 -12.48
C ARG A 30 20.25 -7.15 -11.38
N ASP A 31 21.27 -6.57 -10.75
CA ASP A 31 22.12 -7.19 -9.73
C ASP A 31 21.65 -6.85 -8.31
N SER A 32 20.67 -7.62 -7.79
CA SER A 32 20.13 -7.45 -6.42
C SER A 32 21.19 -7.52 -5.33
N LYS A 33 22.17 -8.43 -5.47
CA LYS A 33 23.24 -8.58 -4.47
C LYS A 33 24.18 -7.37 -4.51
N GLY A 34 24.67 -7.00 -5.68
CA GLY A 34 25.56 -5.87 -5.83
C GLY A 34 24.90 -4.54 -5.47
N ALA A 35 23.61 -4.35 -5.75
CA ALA A 35 22.86 -3.18 -5.29
C ALA A 35 22.77 -3.13 -3.75
N SER A 36 22.54 -4.27 -3.11
CA SER A 36 22.54 -4.39 -1.64
C SER A 36 23.90 -4.07 -1.03
N ASP A 37 24.99 -4.58 -1.62
CA ASP A 37 26.36 -4.31 -1.16
C ASP A 37 26.68 -2.81 -1.21
N VAL A 38 26.31 -2.12 -2.30
CA VAL A 38 26.47 -0.66 -2.43
C VAL A 38 25.61 0.09 -1.41
N TYR A 39 24.40 -0.39 -1.15
CA TYR A 39 23.55 0.18 -0.12
C TYR A 39 24.16 0.06 1.27
N TYR A 40 24.77 -1.06 1.62
CA TYR A 40 25.47 -1.21 2.90
C TYR A 40 26.65 -0.22 3.00
N ASP A 41 27.37 0.02 1.90
CA ASP A 41 28.42 1.05 1.85
C ASP A 41 27.86 2.47 2.04
N LEU A 42 26.67 2.78 1.48
CA LEU A 42 25.97 4.05 1.72
C LEU A 42 25.58 4.22 3.20
N VAL A 43 25.10 3.15 3.84
CA VAL A 43 24.76 3.15 5.28
C VAL A 43 26.02 3.35 6.14
N LYS A 44 27.12 2.64 5.84
CA LYS A 44 28.42 2.81 6.52
C LYS A 44 28.99 4.21 6.33
N ALA A 45 28.76 4.82 5.17
CA ALA A 45 29.09 6.21 4.87
C ALA A 45 28.11 7.23 5.50
N ARG A 46 27.14 6.77 6.31
CA ARG A 46 26.16 7.58 7.03
C ARG A 46 25.35 8.49 6.11
N ARG A 47 25.01 8.03 4.90
CA ARG A 47 24.13 8.81 4.02
C ARG A 47 22.71 8.87 4.60
N PRO A 48 22.02 10.03 4.51
CA PRO A 48 20.67 10.18 5.06
C PRO A 48 19.66 9.21 4.41
N PHE A 49 18.75 8.65 5.21
CA PHE A 49 17.69 7.75 4.73
C PHE A 49 16.92 8.33 3.54
N LYS A 50 16.44 9.58 3.67
CA LYS A 50 15.65 10.25 2.64
C LYS A 50 16.43 10.46 1.34
N GLU A 51 17.74 10.70 1.45
CA GLU A 51 18.62 10.87 0.29
C GLU A 51 18.75 9.55 -0.47
N ILE A 52 19.02 8.44 0.22
CA ILE A 52 19.11 7.11 -0.40
C ILE A 52 17.76 6.71 -1.02
N MET A 53 16.66 6.91 -0.30
CA MET A 53 15.31 6.63 -0.81
C MET A 53 14.99 7.47 -2.06
N GLY A 54 15.30 8.77 -2.05
CA GLY A 54 15.09 9.64 -3.21
C GLY A 54 15.90 9.20 -4.44
N GLN A 55 17.15 8.77 -4.25
CA GLN A 55 17.96 8.20 -5.32
C GLN A 55 17.42 6.86 -5.83
N ALA A 56 16.94 5.99 -4.94
CA ALA A 56 16.30 4.74 -5.34
C ALA A 56 15.06 5.00 -6.22
N VAL A 57 14.21 5.95 -5.82
CA VAL A 57 13.03 6.36 -6.61
C VAL A 57 13.42 6.95 -7.96
N ARG A 58 14.42 7.86 -8.00
CA ARG A 58 14.96 8.42 -9.25
C ARG A 58 15.38 7.32 -10.23
N ILE A 59 16.09 6.31 -9.74
CA ILE A 59 16.64 5.23 -10.59
C ILE A 59 15.51 4.39 -11.20
N HIS A 60 14.51 3.98 -10.40
CA HIS A 60 13.48 3.06 -10.91
C HIS A 60 12.32 3.75 -11.61
N ALA A 61 12.01 5.02 -11.31
CA ALA A 61 10.82 5.72 -11.79
C ALA A 61 10.57 5.56 -13.31
N PRO A 62 11.56 5.73 -14.21
CA PRO A 62 11.36 5.63 -15.65
C PRO A 62 11.00 4.21 -16.15
N TYR A 63 11.33 3.19 -15.37
CA TYR A 63 11.33 1.78 -15.81
C TYR A 63 10.26 0.94 -15.13
N THR A 64 9.45 1.55 -14.25
CA THR A 64 8.38 0.88 -13.52
C THR A 64 7.00 1.15 -14.10
N HIS A 65 6.89 1.94 -15.17
CA HIS A 65 5.63 2.07 -15.90
C HIS A 65 5.44 0.91 -16.87
N VAL A 66 4.19 0.70 -17.27
CA VAL A 66 3.81 -0.32 -18.25
C VAL A 66 2.91 0.31 -19.31
N PRO A 67 2.87 -0.22 -20.54
CA PRO A 67 1.99 0.32 -21.58
C PRO A 67 0.51 0.11 -21.24
N TYR A 68 0.20 -0.94 -20.48
CA TYR A 68 -1.15 -1.26 -19.98
C TYR A 68 -1.02 -2.16 -18.75
N HIS A 69 -1.93 -2.05 -17.77
CA HIS A 69 -1.94 -2.91 -16.57
C HIS A 69 -2.55 -4.29 -16.81
N GLN A 70 -2.91 -4.61 -18.05
CA GLN A 70 -3.43 -5.91 -18.46
C GLN A 70 -2.83 -6.32 -19.80
N ARG A 71 -2.76 -7.63 -20.06
CA ARG A 71 -2.43 -8.18 -21.36
C ARG A 71 -3.37 -9.34 -21.66
N ILE A 72 -3.71 -9.55 -22.91
CA ILE A 72 -4.43 -10.74 -23.36
C ILE A 72 -3.41 -11.70 -23.99
N ASP A 73 -3.25 -12.88 -23.40
CA ASP A 73 -2.41 -13.96 -23.92
C ASP A 73 -3.30 -15.15 -24.29
N ASP A 74 -3.39 -15.48 -25.58
CA ASP A 74 -4.21 -16.58 -26.10
C ASP A 74 -5.67 -16.57 -25.58
N GLY A 75 -6.25 -15.38 -25.46
CA GLY A 75 -7.61 -15.17 -24.95
C GLY A 75 -7.73 -15.07 -23.43
N TYR A 76 -6.64 -15.23 -22.68
CA TYR A 76 -6.63 -15.09 -21.21
C TYR A 76 -6.13 -13.71 -20.76
N PRO A 77 -6.86 -13.02 -19.87
CA PRO A 77 -6.39 -11.78 -19.28
C PRO A 77 -5.31 -12.05 -18.20
N ASN A 78 -4.17 -11.39 -18.34
CA ASN A 78 -3.06 -11.41 -17.41
C ASN A 78 -2.79 -10.01 -16.86
N PHE A 79 -2.89 -9.87 -15.54
CA PHE A 79 -2.62 -8.61 -14.87
C PHE A 79 -1.13 -8.33 -14.74
N VAL A 80 -0.82 -7.04 -14.73
CA VAL A 80 0.55 -6.51 -14.65
C VAL A 80 0.65 -5.59 -13.44
N ASN A 81 1.13 -6.14 -12.33
CA ASN A 81 1.43 -5.34 -11.15
C ASN A 81 2.79 -4.64 -11.27
N ASN A 82 2.83 -3.32 -11.08
CA ASN A 82 3.99 -2.45 -11.28
C ASN A 82 4.24 -1.38 -10.21
N ASP A 83 3.63 -1.57 -9.06
CA ASP A 83 3.65 -0.72 -7.86
C ASP A 83 4.85 -0.99 -6.92
N HIS A 84 5.40 -2.22 -6.93
CA HIS A 84 6.20 -2.79 -5.85
C HIS A 84 7.41 -1.94 -5.46
N CYS A 85 8.14 -1.35 -6.42
CA CYS A 85 9.30 -0.51 -6.12
C CYS A 85 8.90 0.75 -5.34
N LEU A 86 7.81 1.42 -5.76
CA LEU A 86 7.33 2.64 -5.13
C LEU A 86 6.68 2.34 -3.77
N LEU A 87 5.93 1.24 -3.67
CA LEU A 87 5.35 0.80 -2.39
C LEU A 87 6.42 0.40 -1.39
N SER A 88 7.44 -0.34 -1.80
CA SER A 88 8.56 -0.70 -0.92
C SER A 88 9.24 0.54 -0.35
N ALA A 89 9.42 1.60 -1.17
CA ALA A 89 9.99 2.86 -0.69
C ALA A 89 9.08 3.55 0.35
N ARG A 90 7.76 3.52 0.15
CA ARG A 90 6.76 4.05 1.11
C ARG A 90 6.73 3.21 2.39
N ALA A 91 6.67 1.89 2.30
CA ALA A 91 6.73 0.97 3.44
C ALA A 91 7.99 1.27 4.27
N ALA A 92 9.15 1.38 3.61
CA ALA A 92 10.41 1.70 4.26
C ALA A 92 10.39 3.05 4.99
N LEU A 93 9.80 4.09 4.39
CA LEU A 93 9.66 5.42 5.00
C LEU A 93 8.92 5.38 6.33
N ASN A 94 7.90 4.53 6.45
CA ASN A 94 7.10 4.41 7.66
C ASN A 94 7.70 3.42 8.66
N LEU A 95 8.15 2.24 8.21
CA LEU A 95 8.80 1.23 9.05
C LEU A 95 10.09 1.74 9.70
N HIS A 96 10.85 2.60 9.02
CA HIS A 96 12.06 3.24 9.58
C HIS A 96 11.80 3.95 10.93
N LYS A 97 10.56 4.41 11.16
CA LYS A 97 10.14 5.10 12.39
C LYS A 97 9.70 4.13 13.49
N MET A 98 9.39 2.88 13.13
CA MET A 98 8.77 1.89 14.02
C MET A 98 9.77 0.84 14.51
N VAL A 99 10.82 0.55 13.74
CA VAL A 99 11.84 -0.46 14.08
C VAL A 99 12.90 0.08 15.06
N PRO A 100 13.58 -0.81 15.82
CA PRO A 100 14.67 -0.43 16.72
C PRO A 100 15.83 0.30 16.03
N GLY A 101 16.58 1.10 16.81
CA GLY A 101 17.65 1.98 16.33
C GLY A 101 18.67 1.31 15.40
N GLU A 102 19.17 0.14 15.79
CA GLU A 102 20.13 -0.66 15.01
C GLU A 102 19.57 -1.20 13.69
N ALA A 103 18.24 -1.40 13.63
CA ALA A 103 17.53 -1.92 12.46
C ALA A 103 16.88 -0.81 11.62
N LYS A 104 17.06 0.48 11.95
CA LYS A 104 16.38 1.60 11.25
C LYS A 104 16.59 1.60 9.74
N MET A 105 17.73 1.13 9.25
CA MET A 105 18.01 1.07 7.82
C MET A 105 17.49 -0.22 7.16
N LEU A 106 17.16 -1.27 7.92
CA LEU A 106 16.69 -2.55 7.39
C LEU A 106 15.50 -2.42 6.42
N PRO A 107 14.44 -1.61 6.68
CA PRO A 107 13.31 -1.53 5.76
C PRO A 107 13.70 -1.14 4.34
N LEU A 108 14.66 -0.23 4.18
CA LEU A 108 15.13 0.23 2.85
C LEU A 108 16.07 -0.79 2.19
N ALA A 109 16.70 -1.68 2.95
CA ALA A 109 17.52 -2.77 2.40
C ALA A 109 16.69 -3.67 1.47
N GLN A 110 15.45 -3.98 1.88
CA GLN A 110 14.50 -4.76 1.08
C GLN A 110 14.12 -4.04 -0.22
N THR A 111 13.83 -2.75 -0.15
CA THR A 111 13.56 -1.91 -1.33
C THR A 111 14.71 -1.96 -2.33
N ILE A 112 15.96 -1.74 -1.88
CA ILE A 112 17.13 -1.78 -2.75
C ILE A 112 17.36 -3.18 -3.33
N TRP A 113 17.17 -4.22 -2.53
CA TRP A 113 17.30 -5.61 -2.98
C TRP A 113 16.27 -5.96 -4.06
N TYR A 114 15.05 -5.42 -3.96
CA TYR A 114 13.95 -5.74 -4.87
C TYR A 114 14.05 -5.00 -6.22
N ILE A 115 14.37 -3.70 -6.21
CA ILE A 115 14.34 -2.81 -7.39
C ILE A 115 14.93 -3.47 -8.66
N PRO A 116 16.11 -4.11 -8.64
CA PRO A 116 16.72 -4.69 -9.84
C PRO A 116 15.83 -5.73 -10.54
N THR A 117 14.98 -6.43 -9.80
CA THR A 117 14.00 -7.40 -10.32
C THR A 117 12.61 -6.81 -10.58
N GLY A 118 12.36 -5.58 -10.13
CA GLY A 118 11.12 -4.83 -10.35
C GLY A 118 11.15 -3.95 -11.60
N LEU A 119 12.29 -3.84 -12.30
CA LEU A 119 12.40 -3.03 -13.52
C LEU A 119 11.79 -3.73 -14.74
N ASP A 120 11.10 -2.97 -15.58
CA ASP A 120 10.57 -3.39 -16.89
C ASP A 120 9.75 -4.68 -16.81
N ILE A 121 8.68 -4.57 -16.03
CA ILE A 121 7.75 -5.67 -15.76
C ILE A 121 7.09 -6.18 -17.04
N TRP A 122 6.85 -5.31 -18.03
CA TRP A 122 6.23 -5.72 -19.28
C TRP A 122 7.11 -6.70 -20.06
N ASN A 123 8.42 -6.44 -20.19
CA ASN A 123 9.34 -7.42 -20.80
C ASN A 123 9.54 -8.66 -19.93
N GLN A 124 9.40 -8.57 -18.59
CA GLN A 124 9.36 -9.79 -17.76
C GLN A 124 8.14 -10.65 -18.10
N LYS A 125 6.95 -10.05 -18.19
CA LYS A 125 5.73 -10.77 -18.60
C LYS A 125 5.83 -11.37 -19.99
N LEU A 126 6.59 -10.76 -20.90
CA LEU A 126 6.87 -11.29 -22.24
C LEU A 126 7.98 -12.37 -22.25
N ASN A 127 8.49 -12.75 -21.07
CA ASN A 127 9.65 -13.63 -20.91
C ASN A 127 10.89 -13.16 -21.70
N LYS A 128 11.05 -11.84 -21.84
CA LYS A 128 12.21 -11.20 -22.49
C LYS A 128 13.25 -10.71 -21.48
N ALA A 129 12.87 -10.55 -20.21
CA ALA A 129 13.74 -10.09 -19.15
C ALA A 129 13.57 -10.91 -17.85
N PRO A 130 14.64 -11.15 -17.08
CA PRO A 130 14.54 -11.75 -15.76
C PRO A 130 13.95 -10.74 -14.76
N GLY A 131 13.23 -11.23 -13.76
CA GLY A 131 12.70 -10.42 -12.67
C GLY A 131 11.56 -11.11 -11.95
N HIS A 132 10.80 -10.35 -11.15
CA HIS A 132 9.70 -10.82 -10.32
C HIS A 132 8.79 -11.85 -11.02
N TYR A 133 8.37 -11.58 -12.25
CA TYR A 133 7.43 -12.45 -12.98
C TYR A 133 8.07 -13.69 -13.62
N THR A 134 9.39 -13.74 -13.76
CA THR A 134 10.10 -14.86 -14.40
C THR A 134 10.91 -15.69 -13.41
N ARG A 135 10.92 -15.36 -12.10
CA ARG A 135 11.66 -16.10 -11.06
C ARG A 135 11.28 -17.58 -10.96
N GLY A 136 10.04 -17.94 -11.31
CA GLY A 136 9.54 -19.32 -11.29
C GLY A 136 9.67 -20.06 -12.62
N GLU A 137 10.15 -19.40 -13.68
CA GLU A 137 10.22 -19.98 -15.03
C GLU A 137 11.44 -20.89 -15.19
N ALA A 138 11.23 -22.05 -15.81
CA ALA A 138 12.25 -23.07 -16.00
C ALA A 138 13.42 -22.60 -16.90
N VAL A 139 13.14 -21.68 -17.82
CA VAL A 139 14.14 -21.12 -18.74
C VAL A 139 14.23 -19.61 -18.53
N GLN A 140 15.37 -19.16 -18.03
CA GLN A 140 15.64 -17.74 -17.86
C GLN A 140 16.04 -17.10 -19.21
N PRO A 141 15.61 -15.85 -19.49
CA PRO A 141 16.00 -15.15 -20.69
C PRO A 141 17.52 -14.96 -20.77
N LYS A 142 18.14 -15.41 -21.87
CA LYS A 142 19.56 -15.17 -22.15
C LYS A 142 19.71 -13.77 -22.75
N ASN A 143 20.64 -12.97 -22.23
CA ASN A 143 20.94 -11.61 -22.69
C ASN A 143 19.71 -10.68 -22.71
N PRO A 144 19.14 -10.34 -21.53
CA PRO A 144 17.97 -9.48 -21.47
C PRO A 144 18.23 -8.09 -22.05
N PRO A 145 17.22 -7.44 -22.66
CA PRO A 145 17.35 -6.06 -23.11
C PRO A 145 17.53 -5.13 -21.91
N LYS A 146 18.05 -3.93 -22.18
CA LYS A 146 18.01 -2.84 -21.21
C LYS A 146 16.55 -2.53 -20.82
N PRO A 147 16.27 -2.19 -19.55
CA PRO A 147 14.93 -1.77 -19.14
C PRO A 147 14.36 -0.67 -20.04
N VAL A 148 13.11 -0.83 -20.46
CA VAL A 148 12.41 0.10 -21.37
C VAL A 148 11.70 1.20 -20.58
N VAL A 149 11.75 2.42 -21.11
CA VAL A 149 10.89 3.54 -20.70
C VAL A 149 9.64 3.50 -21.57
N TYR A 150 8.50 3.09 -21.02
CA TYR A 150 7.24 2.98 -21.77
C TYR A 150 6.53 4.32 -21.93
N TRP A 151 6.72 5.22 -20.97
CA TRP A 151 6.18 6.57 -21.00
C TRP A 151 7.28 7.52 -20.56
N GLU A 152 7.68 8.43 -21.44
CA GLU A 152 8.67 9.45 -21.10
C GLU A 152 8.08 10.48 -20.13
N ASP A 153 8.94 11.07 -19.31
CA ASP A 153 8.58 12.23 -18.51
C ASP A 153 8.15 13.41 -19.40
N GLN A 154 7.33 14.30 -18.86
CA GLN A 154 6.61 15.30 -19.66
C GLN A 154 6.80 16.71 -19.12
N LYS A 155 6.52 17.70 -19.98
CA LYS A 155 6.42 19.10 -19.57
C LYS A 155 5.00 19.43 -19.10
N PRO A 156 4.84 20.28 -18.06
CA PRO A 156 3.54 20.68 -17.55
C PRO A 156 2.69 21.35 -18.64
N LEU A 157 1.39 21.04 -18.64
CA LEU A 157 0.36 21.73 -19.41
C LEU A 157 -0.54 22.49 -18.44
N ARG A 158 -0.56 23.82 -18.56
CA ARG A 158 -1.35 24.70 -17.69
C ARG A 158 -2.67 25.04 -18.35
N GLU A 159 -3.76 24.65 -17.71
CA GLU A 159 -5.12 24.95 -18.16
C GLU A 159 -5.65 26.22 -17.50
N LYS A 160 -6.60 26.89 -18.19
CA LYS A 160 -7.36 28.03 -17.68
C LYS A 160 -8.63 27.53 -16.96
N GLY A 161 -9.24 28.40 -16.16
CA GLY A 161 -10.48 28.11 -15.43
C GLY A 161 -10.25 27.92 -13.93
N SER A 162 -11.32 27.67 -13.20
CA SER A 162 -11.27 27.40 -11.77
C SER A 162 -10.51 26.09 -11.47
N ILE A 163 -9.97 25.96 -10.25
CA ILE A 163 -9.33 24.71 -9.81
C ILE A 163 -10.28 23.51 -9.96
N ARG A 164 -11.58 23.68 -9.67
CA ARG A 164 -12.59 22.64 -9.80
C ARG A 164 -12.77 22.16 -11.24
N GLU A 165 -12.83 23.08 -12.20
CA GLU A 165 -12.96 22.73 -13.63
C GLU A 165 -11.73 21.96 -14.10
N ARG A 166 -10.53 22.41 -13.73
CA ARG A 166 -9.27 21.78 -14.14
C ARG A 166 -9.08 20.40 -13.52
N LEU A 167 -9.42 20.21 -12.24
CA LEU A 167 -9.43 18.88 -11.61
C LEU A 167 -10.45 17.94 -12.25
N ASN A 168 -11.63 18.44 -12.64
CA ASN A 168 -12.61 17.65 -13.38
C ASN A 168 -12.09 17.25 -14.77
N THR A 169 -11.45 18.17 -15.50
CA THR A 169 -10.81 17.86 -16.80
C THR A 169 -9.74 16.80 -16.63
N TRP A 170 -8.87 16.94 -15.63
CA TRP A 170 -7.86 15.95 -15.31
C TRP A 170 -8.46 14.57 -15.03
N LEU A 171 -9.49 14.48 -14.18
CA LEU A 171 -10.13 13.21 -13.85
C LEU A 171 -10.81 12.57 -15.08
N GLN A 172 -11.38 13.37 -15.99
CA GLN A 172 -11.92 12.84 -17.26
C GLN A 172 -10.84 12.24 -18.16
N LEU A 173 -9.65 12.84 -18.24
CA LEU A 173 -8.54 12.26 -19.00
C LEU A 173 -8.04 10.96 -18.35
N VAL A 174 -8.00 10.93 -17.02
CA VAL A 174 -7.68 9.73 -16.24
C VAL A 174 -8.70 8.62 -16.51
N GLU A 175 -9.98 8.94 -16.58
CA GLU A 175 -11.08 8.01 -16.90
C GLU A 175 -10.95 7.46 -18.33
N ARG A 176 -10.67 8.32 -19.31
CA ARG A 176 -10.49 7.94 -20.72
C ARG A 176 -9.22 7.16 -21.04
N GLY A 177 -8.28 7.10 -20.10
CA GLY A 177 -6.97 6.47 -20.33
C GLY A 177 -6.00 7.34 -21.14
N GLU A 178 -6.19 8.66 -21.14
CA GLU A 178 -5.36 9.63 -21.87
C GLU A 178 -4.06 9.94 -21.11
N VAL A 179 -3.15 8.96 -21.04
CA VAL A 179 -1.97 8.95 -20.15
C VAL A 179 -1.14 10.23 -20.23
N ILE A 180 -0.70 10.62 -21.44
CA ILE A 180 0.21 11.75 -21.62
C ILE A 180 -0.45 13.07 -21.21
N ASN A 181 -1.68 13.34 -21.66
CA ASN A 181 -2.34 14.60 -21.37
C ASN A 181 -2.78 14.68 -19.90
N ALA A 182 -3.25 13.58 -19.31
CA ALA A 182 -3.55 13.51 -17.89
C ALA A 182 -2.30 13.84 -17.04
N TYR A 183 -1.15 13.25 -17.38
CA TYR A 183 0.10 13.51 -16.65
C TYR A 183 0.59 14.95 -16.82
N ARG A 184 0.56 15.49 -18.04
CA ARG A 184 0.96 16.88 -18.31
C ARG A 184 0.11 17.89 -17.54
N ILE A 185 -1.21 17.68 -17.49
CA ILE A 185 -2.11 18.54 -16.71
C ILE A 185 -1.87 18.38 -15.21
N PHE A 186 -1.63 17.16 -14.73
CA PHE A 186 -1.26 16.93 -13.33
C PHE A 186 -0.01 17.72 -12.93
N LEU A 187 1.03 17.69 -13.77
CA LEU A 187 2.26 18.47 -13.58
C LEU A 187 1.98 19.97 -13.52
N GLY A 188 1.11 20.50 -14.39
CA GLY A 188 0.71 21.91 -14.33
C GLY A 188 -0.04 22.26 -13.04
N LEU A 189 -0.92 21.36 -12.58
CA LEU A 189 -1.72 21.54 -11.36
C LEU A 189 -0.86 21.50 -10.09
N ILE A 190 0.10 20.58 -9.99
CA ILE A 190 0.90 20.39 -8.77
C ILE A 190 1.95 21.50 -8.54
N GLU A 191 2.33 22.22 -9.60
CA GLU A 191 3.18 23.42 -9.53
C GLU A 191 2.49 24.59 -8.81
N GLU A 192 1.15 24.65 -8.86
CA GLU A 192 0.36 25.68 -8.17
C GLU A 192 0.29 25.38 -6.67
N LYS A 193 1.32 25.85 -5.94
CA LYS A 193 1.51 25.56 -4.51
C LYS A 193 0.28 25.82 -3.64
N SER A 194 -0.54 26.82 -3.98
CA SER A 194 -1.77 27.17 -3.27
C SER A 194 -2.88 26.12 -3.37
N HIS A 195 -2.86 25.29 -4.41
CA HIS A 195 -3.86 24.25 -4.68
C HIS A 195 -3.32 22.83 -4.52
N ARG A 196 -2.05 22.69 -4.10
CA ARG A 196 -1.37 21.40 -4.02
C ARG A 196 -2.14 20.37 -3.20
N LYS A 197 -2.79 20.79 -2.10
CA LYS A 197 -3.54 19.86 -1.25
C LYS A 197 -4.76 19.29 -1.99
N GLU A 198 -5.48 20.12 -2.72
CA GLU A 198 -6.63 19.72 -3.55
C GLU A 198 -6.20 18.79 -4.68
N VAL A 199 -5.07 19.08 -5.34
CA VAL A 199 -4.52 18.24 -6.42
C VAL A 199 -4.11 16.87 -5.91
N LEU A 200 -3.46 16.79 -4.74
CA LEU A 200 -3.10 15.52 -4.12
C LEU A 200 -4.31 14.75 -3.60
N ALA A 201 -5.35 15.45 -3.13
CA ALA A 201 -6.62 14.81 -2.78
C ALA A 201 -7.27 14.17 -4.02
N GLU A 202 -7.26 14.86 -5.16
CA GLU A 202 -7.80 14.34 -6.42
C GLU A 202 -7.00 13.14 -6.93
N LEU A 203 -5.67 13.15 -6.78
CA LEU A 203 -4.80 12.01 -7.11
C LEU A 203 -5.19 10.75 -6.33
N ALA A 204 -5.29 10.88 -5.01
CA ALA A 204 -5.68 9.77 -4.14
C ALA A 204 -7.11 9.32 -4.44
N PHE A 205 -8.03 10.27 -4.66
CA PHE A 205 -9.41 9.97 -5.02
C PHE A 205 -9.52 9.17 -6.32
N ALA A 206 -8.79 9.57 -7.38
CA ALA A 206 -8.75 8.85 -8.64
C ALA A 206 -8.24 7.40 -8.50
N GLY A 207 -7.28 7.18 -7.61
CA GLY A 207 -6.81 5.83 -7.28
C GLY A 207 -7.84 5.02 -6.47
N LEU A 208 -8.55 5.67 -5.54
CA LEU A 208 -9.55 5.03 -4.68
C LEU A 208 -10.80 4.59 -5.43
N ILE A 209 -11.20 5.29 -6.50
CA ILE A 209 -12.37 4.89 -7.30
C ILE A 209 -12.09 3.73 -8.28
N ASP A 210 -10.81 3.40 -8.51
CA ASP A 210 -10.36 2.35 -9.44
C ASP A 210 -10.29 0.98 -8.75
N VAL A 211 -11.46 0.47 -8.35
CA VAL A 211 -11.61 -0.86 -7.72
C VAL A 211 -12.57 -1.73 -8.53
N GLN A 212 -12.13 -2.95 -8.81
CA GLN A 212 -12.87 -3.93 -9.59
C GLN A 212 -14.24 -4.28 -8.98
N ASP A 213 -15.18 -4.61 -9.85
CA ASP A 213 -16.56 -4.96 -9.51
C ASP A 213 -16.80 -6.42 -9.14
N ARG A 214 -15.85 -7.30 -9.48
CA ARG A 214 -15.93 -8.72 -9.16
C ARG A 214 -14.56 -9.27 -8.84
N VAL A 215 -14.47 -10.05 -7.76
CA VAL A 215 -13.22 -10.73 -7.34
C VAL A 215 -13.31 -12.26 -7.46
N LEU A 216 -14.51 -12.84 -7.36
CA LEU A 216 -14.71 -14.28 -7.54
C LEU A 216 -14.46 -14.73 -8.99
N PHE A 217 -13.57 -15.72 -9.17
CA PHE A 217 -13.10 -16.25 -10.46
C PHE A 217 -12.42 -15.24 -11.38
N ASN A 218 -12.05 -14.07 -10.87
CA ASN A 218 -11.22 -13.12 -11.57
C ASN A 218 -9.78 -13.28 -11.10
N ARG A 219 -8.85 -13.36 -12.07
CA ARG A 219 -7.39 -13.36 -11.83
C ARG A 219 -6.73 -12.05 -12.25
N SER A 220 -7.40 -11.27 -13.09
CA SER A 220 -6.93 -9.96 -13.53
C SER A 220 -7.55 -8.89 -12.64
N TYR A 221 -6.71 -8.20 -11.87
CA TYR A 221 -7.14 -7.41 -10.71
C TYR A 221 -6.89 -5.92 -10.91
N THR A 222 -7.92 -5.09 -10.79
CA THR A 222 -7.73 -3.72 -10.28
C THR A 222 -8.15 -3.71 -8.81
N THR A 223 -7.36 -4.39 -7.98
CA THR A 223 -7.59 -4.56 -6.52
C THR A 223 -7.19 -3.31 -5.73
N GLY A 224 -7.45 -2.12 -6.28
CA GLY A 224 -7.11 -0.85 -5.64
C GLY A 224 -5.64 -0.44 -5.74
N HIS A 225 -4.86 -1.04 -6.65
CA HIS A 225 -3.40 -0.77 -6.79
C HIS A 225 -3.06 0.70 -6.97
N LYS A 226 -3.92 1.42 -7.70
CA LYS A 226 -3.76 2.85 -7.93
C LYS A 226 -3.94 3.68 -6.67
N SER A 227 -4.77 3.25 -5.73
CA SER A 227 -5.02 3.97 -4.49
C SER A 227 -3.75 4.06 -3.63
N PHE A 228 -3.11 2.92 -3.35
CA PHE A 228 -1.88 2.92 -2.54
C PHE A 228 -0.66 3.40 -3.33
N ARG A 229 -0.64 3.29 -4.67
CA ARG A 229 0.39 3.98 -5.49
C ARG A 229 0.26 5.50 -5.42
N ALA A 230 -0.97 6.03 -5.49
CA ALA A 230 -1.24 7.46 -5.29
C ALA A 230 -0.78 7.90 -3.89
N ARG A 231 -1.12 7.12 -2.86
CA ARG A 231 -0.64 7.39 -1.49
C ARG A 231 0.88 7.36 -1.38
N ALA A 232 1.55 6.36 -1.96
CA ALA A 232 3.01 6.27 -1.97
C ALA A 232 3.65 7.50 -2.62
N THR A 233 3.10 7.95 -3.75
CA THR A 233 3.51 9.18 -4.44
C THR A 233 3.44 10.39 -3.50
N ILE A 234 2.33 10.52 -2.77
CA ILE A 234 2.06 11.63 -1.86
C ILE A 234 3.01 11.61 -0.65
N GLU A 235 3.13 10.47 0.04
CA GLU A 235 3.95 10.36 1.24
C GLU A 235 5.45 10.49 0.94
N ILE A 236 5.92 9.89 -0.16
CA ILE A 236 7.31 10.02 -0.60
C ILE A 236 7.60 11.45 -1.04
N GLY A 237 6.74 12.04 -1.88
CA GLY A 237 6.90 13.43 -2.32
C GLY A 237 6.91 14.42 -1.16
N ALA A 238 6.04 14.23 -0.16
CA ALA A 238 6.05 15.03 1.07
C ALA A 238 7.32 14.82 1.90
N ALA A 239 7.83 13.59 1.98
CA ALA A 239 9.06 13.29 2.73
C ALA A 239 10.31 13.89 2.08
N LEU A 240 10.38 13.92 0.75
CA LEU A 240 11.47 14.52 -0.03
C LEU A 240 11.36 16.05 -0.09
N GLY A 241 10.13 16.57 -0.05
CA GLY A 241 9.82 17.99 -0.10
C GLY A 241 9.42 18.43 -1.51
N TRP A 242 8.18 18.88 -1.68
CA TRP A 242 7.55 19.17 -2.97
C TRP A 242 8.26 20.21 -3.85
N ASP A 243 9.12 21.03 -3.27
CA ASP A 243 9.87 22.06 -4.00
C ASP A 243 11.27 21.58 -4.44
N THR A 244 11.56 20.29 -4.26
CA THR A 244 12.84 19.67 -4.63
C THR A 244 12.72 18.89 -5.96
N PRO A 245 13.80 18.80 -6.75
CA PRO A 245 13.83 17.92 -7.92
C PRO A 245 13.56 16.45 -7.58
N GLU A 246 13.89 16.01 -6.37
CA GLU A 246 13.68 14.64 -5.93
C GLU A 246 12.20 14.27 -5.83
N ALA A 247 11.34 15.18 -5.37
CA ALA A 247 9.89 14.94 -5.30
C ALA A 247 9.24 14.74 -6.68
N HIS A 248 9.81 15.35 -7.73
CA HIS A 248 9.36 15.12 -9.11
C HIS A 248 9.51 13.65 -9.53
N ASN A 249 10.56 12.95 -9.09
CA ASN A 249 10.73 11.53 -9.42
C ASN A 249 9.62 10.66 -8.79
N ALA A 250 9.09 11.03 -7.62
CA ALA A 250 7.93 10.35 -7.05
C ALA A 250 6.67 10.61 -7.87
N ILE A 251 6.46 11.85 -8.33
CA ILE A 251 5.35 12.22 -9.22
C ILE A 251 5.44 11.43 -10.53
N TYR A 252 6.62 11.38 -11.15
CA TYR A 252 6.84 10.62 -12.38
C TYR A 252 6.59 9.14 -12.17
N ALA A 253 7.09 8.55 -11.08
CA ALA A 253 6.88 7.13 -10.77
C ALA A 253 5.39 6.77 -10.58
N GLY A 254 4.58 7.68 -10.04
CA GLY A 254 3.25 7.35 -9.56
C GLY A 254 2.08 8.00 -10.29
N ALA A 255 2.10 9.31 -10.52
CA ALA A 255 0.96 10.06 -11.03
C ALA A 255 0.66 9.75 -12.50
N LEU A 256 1.69 9.49 -13.31
CA LEU A 256 1.53 9.08 -14.71
C LEU A 256 0.72 7.79 -14.84
N ASP A 257 1.04 6.80 -14.00
CA ASP A 257 0.46 5.46 -14.00
C ASP A 257 -1.02 5.45 -13.63
N ILE A 258 -1.48 6.51 -12.94
CA ILE A 258 -2.89 6.65 -12.57
C ILE A 258 -3.78 6.57 -13.78
N ALA A 259 -3.39 7.10 -14.96
CA ALA A 259 -4.21 7.07 -16.17
C ALA A 259 -4.09 5.79 -17.02
N VAL A 260 -3.15 4.87 -16.74
CA VAL A 260 -2.94 3.65 -17.56
C VAL A 260 -4.11 2.66 -17.39
N GLY A 261 -4.65 2.06 -18.46
CA GLY A 261 -5.80 1.14 -18.34
C GLY A 261 -5.45 -0.26 -17.77
N PRO A 262 -6.42 -1.15 -17.53
CA PRO A 262 -7.85 -1.04 -17.88
C PRO A 262 -8.65 -0.21 -16.88
N ARG A 263 -9.75 0.39 -17.34
CA ARG A 263 -10.61 1.27 -16.54
C ARG A 263 -12.03 0.76 -16.50
N TRP A 264 -12.54 0.60 -15.29
CA TRP A 264 -13.91 0.21 -15.07
C TRP A 264 -14.37 0.72 -13.72
N TYR A 265 -15.32 1.66 -13.73
CA TYR A 265 -15.78 2.35 -12.52
C TYR A 265 -17.16 1.90 -12.06
N SER A 266 -17.63 0.71 -12.45
CA SER A 266 -18.99 0.24 -12.12
C SER A 266 -19.27 0.16 -10.62
N THR A 267 -18.30 -0.25 -9.79
CA THR A 267 -18.51 -0.23 -8.34
C THR A 267 -18.63 1.20 -7.81
N TYR A 268 -17.84 2.13 -8.35
CA TYR A 268 -17.92 3.53 -7.97
C TYR A 268 -19.22 4.19 -8.48
N GLU A 269 -19.69 3.82 -9.66
CA GLU A 269 -21.00 4.20 -10.20
C GLU A 269 -22.13 3.70 -9.30
N SER A 270 -22.10 2.43 -8.90
CA SER A 270 -23.05 1.87 -7.94
C SER A 270 -23.07 2.66 -6.64
N ALA A 271 -21.89 3.00 -6.08
CA ALA A 271 -21.80 3.84 -4.90
C ALA A 271 -22.39 5.25 -5.12
N CYS A 272 -22.23 5.84 -6.31
CA CYS A 272 -22.89 7.10 -6.66
C CYS A 272 -24.42 6.97 -6.65
N VAL A 273 -24.95 5.91 -7.25
CA VAL A 273 -26.39 5.64 -7.34
C VAL A 273 -26.99 5.33 -5.96
N ILE A 274 -26.27 4.59 -5.10
CA ILE A 274 -26.67 4.33 -3.72
C ILE A 274 -26.78 5.65 -2.94
N VAL A 275 -25.78 6.52 -3.02
CA VAL A 275 -25.83 7.83 -2.35
C VAL A 275 -27.02 8.64 -2.88
N LYS A 276 -27.22 8.70 -4.20
CA LYS A 276 -28.34 9.44 -4.79
C LYS A 276 -29.71 8.94 -4.35
N SER A 277 -29.92 7.63 -4.43
CA SER A 277 -31.22 7.04 -4.10
C SER A 277 -31.47 6.94 -2.60
N MET A 278 -30.50 6.43 -1.84
CA MET A 278 -30.71 6.05 -0.44
C MET A 278 -30.35 7.15 0.53
N ILE A 279 -29.37 8.02 0.22
CA ILE A 279 -28.98 9.15 1.07
C ILE A 279 -29.76 10.41 0.70
N ASP A 280 -29.77 10.79 -0.59
CA ASP A 280 -30.47 11.99 -1.05
C ASP A 280 -31.99 11.78 -1.19
N GLY A 281 -32.46 10.53 -1.29
CA GLY A 281 -33.87 10.22 -1.54
C GLY A 281 -34.32 10.55 -2.97
N GLU A 282 -33.38 10.74 -3.89
CA GLU A 282 -33.69 11.08 -5.28
C GLU A 282 -34.18 9.84 -6.05
N ARG A 283 -35.15 10.05 -6.95
CA ARG A 283 -35.59 9.01 -7.89
C ARG A 283 -34.53 8.85 -8.97
N ILE A 284 -34.02 7.64 -9.16
CA ILE A 284 -33.10 7.33 -10.25
C ILE A 284 -33.84 7.36 -11.59
N GLY A 285 -33.26 8.03 -12.58
CA GLY A 285 -33.80 8.17 -13.93
C GLY A 285 -32.70 8.46 -14.95
N ALA A 286 -33.08 8.69 -16.20
CA ALA A 286 -32.14 8.89 -17.31
C ALA A 286 -31.45 10.26 -17.33
N ALA A 287 -31.86 11.20 -16.46
CA ALA A 287 -31.23 12.50 -16.35
C ALA A 287 -29.83 12.37 -15.74
N ALA A 288 -28.87 13.14 -16.26
CA ALA A 288 -27.52 13.14 -15.75
C ALA A 288 -27.47 13.71 -14.32
N PHE A 289 -26.88 12.95 -13.39
CA PHE A 289 -26.56 13.44 -12.05
C PHE A 289 -25.19 14.12 -12.06
N SER A 290 -25.01 15.13 -11.22
CA SER A 290 -23.71 15.77 -11.06
C SER A 290 -23.43 16.23 -9.63
N GLY A 291 -22.15 16.23 -9.29
CA GLY A 291 -21.65 16.78 -8.04
C GLY A 291 -22.00 15.99 -6.77
N THR A 292 -21.78 16.66 -5.65
CA THR A 292 -22.09 16.18 -4.29
C THR A 292 -23.25 17.04 -3.78
N SER A 293 -24.30 16.43 -3.23
CA SER A 293 -25.45 17.16 -2.66
C SER A 293 -25.08 17.86 -1.35
N GLU A 294 -25.93 18.78 -0.89
CA GLU A 294 -25.77 19.37 0.45
C GLU A 294 -26.00 18.34 1.55
N LEU A 295 -26.96 17.43 1.34
CA LEU A 295 -27.27 16.36 2.29
C LEU A 295 -26.11 15.37 2.42
N GLU A 296 -25.50 14.92 1.31
CA GLU A 296 -24.26 14.12 1.30
C GLU A 296 -23.14 14.84 2.09
N ARG A 297 -22.93 16.14 1.84
CA ARG A 297 -21.94 16.93 2.59
C ARG A 297 -22.24 17.03 4.08
N SER A 298 -23.52 17.07 4.47
CA SER A 298 -23.91 17.17 5.87
C SER A 298 -23.50 15.91 6.65
N TYR A 299 -23.68 14.71 6.09
CA TYR A 299 -23.28 13.45 6.72
C TYR A 299 -21.76 13.34 6.91
N LEU A 300 -20.97 13.98 6.05
CA LEU A 300 -19.51 14.01 6.18
C LEU A 300 -19.02 14.76 7.42
N LYS A 301 -19.88 15.53 8.09
CA LYS A 301 -19.56 16.26 9.33
C LYS A 301 -19.79 15.44 10.60
N ASN A 302 -20.45 14.28 10.49
CA ASN A 302 -20.72 13.42 11.63
C ASN A 302 -19.41 12.82 12.17
N THR A 303 -19.29 12.75 13.49
CA THR A 303 -18.12 12.20 14.20
C THR A 303 -18.48 11.13 15.23
N THR A 304 -19.76 10.83 15.40
CA THR A 304 -20.24 9.88 16.40
C THR A 304 -19.80 8.46 16.06
N SER A 305 -19.07 7.81 16.96
CA SER A 305 -18.69 6.40 16.79
C SER A 305 -19.92 5.47 16.79
N PRO A 306 -19.92 4.39 15.99
CA PRO A 306 -20.83 3.27 16.17
C PRO A 306 -20.65 2.63 17.55
N THR A 307 -21.73 2.18 18.14
CA THR A 307 -21.72 1.28 19.31
C THR A 307 -21.13 -0.08 18.93
N GLU A 308 -20.80 -0.91 19.92
CA GLU A 308 -20.31 -2.27 19.67
C GLU A 308 -21.33 -3.13 18.91
N ALA A 309 -22.61 -3.00 19.23
CA ALA A 309 -23.68 -3.73 18.56
C ALA A 309 -23.83 -3.29 17.10
N GLU A 310 -23.77 -1.99 16.81
CA GLU A 310 -23.80 -1.46 15.45
C GLU A 310 -22.56 -1.85 14.64
N ALA A 311 -21.38 -1.85 15.28
CA ALA A 311 -20.16 -2.33 14.66
C ALA A 311 -20.24 -3.82 14.32
N ALA A 312 -20.76 -4.64 15.23
CA ALA A 312 -20.97 -6.07 15.00
C ALA A 312 -21.99 -6.32 13.89
N GLU A 313 -23.10 -5.57 13.85
CA GLU A 313 -24.10 -5.62 12.78
C GLU A 313 -23.45 -5.34 11.41
N LEU A 314 -22.61 -4.30 11.32
CA LEU A 314 -21.92 -3.97 10.08
C LEU A 314 -20.87 -5.01 9.69
N ILE A 315 -20.06 -5.52 10.62
CA ILE A 315 -19.07 -6.58 10.34
C ILE A 315 -19.76 -7.84 9.84
N ASP A 316 -20.88 -8.24 10.45
CA ASP A 316 -21.66 -9.40 10.01
C ASP A 316 -22.23 -9.21 8.60
N ALA A 317 -22.81 -8.04 8.32
CA ALA A 317 -23.31 -7.70 7.00
C ALA A 317 -22.20 -7.68 5.93
N LEU A 318 -20.98 -7.27 6.31
CA LEU A 318 -19.83 -7.26 5.42
C LEU A 318 -19.29 -8.66 5.13
N ILE A 319 -19.17 -9.54 6.13
CA ILE A 319 -18.42 -10.80 5.97
C ILE A 319 -19.31 -12.02 5.77
N ASN A 320 -20.53 -12.02 6.32
CA ASN A 320 -21.37 -13.22 6.39
C ASN A 320 -22.69 -13.10 5.63
N GLN A 321 -23.10 -11.89 5.21
CA GLN A 321 -24.33 -11.67 4.45
C GLN A 321 -24.01 -11.29 2.99
N ALA A 322 -24.89 -11.71 2.08
CA ALA A 322 -24.77 -11.36 0.67
C ALA A 322 -25.18 -9.89 0.43
N GLU A 323 -24.65 -9.28 -0.63
CA GLU A 323 -25.21 -8.03 -1.17
C GLU A 323 -26.72 -8.21 -1.43
N PRO A 324 -27.60 -7.25 -1.06
CA PRO A 324 -27.32 -5.86 -0.65
C PRO A 324 -27.23 -5.57 0.86
N ALA A 325 -27.05 -6.57 1.73
CA ALA A 325 -27.13 -6.38 3.18
C ALA A 325 -26.23 -5.26 3.73
N HIS A 326 -24.95 -5.24 3.34
CA HIS A 326 -23.99 -4.22 3.78
C HIS A 326 -24.40 -2.79 3.35
N ILE A 327 -25.08 -2.64 2.22
CA ILE A 327 -25.58 -1.35 1.71
C ILE A 327 -26.64 -0.79 2.66
N TYR A 328 -27.59 -1.64 3.08
CA TYR A 328 -28.67 -1.23 3.97
C TYR A 328 -28.17 -0.91 5.38
N VAL A 329 -27.31 -1.75 5.95
CA VAL A 329 -26.74 -1.50 7.29
C VAL A 329 -25.90 -0.23 7.28
N LEU A 330 -25.03 -0.04 6.29
CA LEU A 330 -24.20 1.16 6.20
C LEU A 330 -25.06 2.43 6.02
N THR A 331 -26.09 2.39 5.18
CA THR A 331 -27.04 3.50 4.99
C THR A 331 -27.75 3.85 6.30
N LYS A 332 -28.23 2.83 7.04
CA LYS A 332 -28.88 3.00 8.35
C LYS A 332 -27.94 3.72 9.33
N LEU A 333 -26.68 3.31 9.41
CA LEU A 333 -25.69 3.92 10.31
C LEU A 333 -25.37 5.35 9.93
N ILE A 334 -25.20 5.65 8.63
CA ILE A 334 -24.98 7.02 8.16
C ILE A 334 -26.17 7.92 8.54
N LYS A 335 -27.40 7.47 8.27
CA LYS A 335 -28.64 8.20 8.62
C LYS A 335 -28.82 8.36 10.14
N ALA A 336 -28.36 7.41 10.93
CA ALA A 336 -28.35 7.49 12.39
C ALA A 336 -27.27 8.46 12.95
N GLY A 337 -26.52 9.14 12.08
CA GLY A 337 -25.53 10.13 12.50
C GLY A 337 -24.17 9.55 12.84
N ARG A 338 -23.87 8.30 12.47
CA ARG A 338 -22.54 7.72 12.68
C ARG A 338 -21.53 8.35 11.74
N GLY A 339 -20.35 8.63 12.28
CA GLY A 339 -19.30 9.34 11.57
C GLY A 339 -18.69 8.49 10.45
N PRO A 340 -18.60 9.00 9.20
CA PRO A 340 -17.98 8.29 8.09
C PRO A 340 -16.57 7.79 8.38
N ARG A 341 -15.73 8.56 9.08
CA ARG A 341 -14.38 8.13 9.46
C ARG A 341 -14.42 6.93 10.41
N GLN A 342 -15.28 6.95 11.42
CA GLN A 342 -15.44 5.85 12.37
C GLN A 342 -16.02 4.59 11.68
N LEU A 343 -16.85 4.75 10.65
CA LEU A 343 -17.33 3.63 9.84
C LEU A 343 -16.20 2.98 9.04
N VAL A 344 -15.20 3.75 8.57
CA VAL A 344 -13.99 3.17 7.97
C VAL A 344 -13.25 2.28 8.97
N ASP A 345 -13.16 2.64 10.24
CA ASP A 345 -12.54 1.78 11.28
C ASP A 345 -13.27 0.44 11.45
N VAL A 346 -14.60 0.43 11.29
CA VAL A 346 -15.38 -0.82 11.32
C VAL A 346 -15.11 -1.67 10.08
N ILE A 347 -15.05 -1.05 8.89
CA ILE A 347 -14.72 -1.73 7.63
C ILE A 347 -13.31 -2.31 7.66
N GLN A 348 -12.33 -1.58 8.20
CA GLN A 348 -10.95 -2.07 8.39
C GLN A 348 -10.90 -3.29 9.31
N ARG A 349 -11.68 -3.30 10.41
CA ARG A 349 -11.78 -4.48 11.29
C ARG A 349 -12.41 -5.67 10.57
N ALA A 350 -13.37 -5.44 9.69
CA ALA A 350 -13.94 -6.51 8.88
C ALA A 350 -12.90 -7.10 7.91
N ALA A 351 -12.16 -6.25 7.18
CA ALA A 351 -11.06 -6.69 6.31
C ALA A 351 -9.96 -7.43 7.09
N ALA A 352 -9.60 -6.94 8.29
CA ALA A 352 -8.66 -7.61 9.18
C ALA A 352 -9.16 -9.01 9.59
N GLN A 353 -10.46 -9.16 9.87
CA GLN A 353 -11.03 -10.46 10.20
C GLN A 353 -11.01 -11.43 9.01
N VAL A 354 -11.18 -10.95 7.76
CA VAL A 354 -10.99 -11.80 6.57
C VAL A 354 -9.54 -12.29 6.51
N LEU A 355 -8.56 -11.41 6.66
CA LEU A 355 -7.12 -11.77 6.70
C LEU A 355 -6.80 -12.81 7.78
N VAL A 356 -7.31 -12.62 9.00
CA VAL A 356 -7.08 -13.57 10.12
C VAL A 356 -7.69 -14.95 9.81
N ARG A 357 -8.78 -14.99 9.04
CA ARG A 357 -9.49 -16.22 8.67
C ARG A 357 -8.93 -16.88 7.40
N THR A 358 -8.10 -16.21 6.61
CA THR A 358 -7.43 -16.80 5.44
C THR A 358 -6.40 -17.83 5.91
N ASN A 359 -6.49 -19.04 5.35
CA ASN A 359 -5.71 -20.20 5.79
C ASN A 359 -4.62 -20.61 4.79
N ASP A 360 -4.88 -20.60 3.48
CA ASP A 360 -3.91 -20.96 2.46
C ASP A 360 -2.90 -19.82 2.23
N SER A 361 -1.62 -20.14 2.42
CA SER A 361 -0.49 -19.25 2.17
C SER A 361 -0.45 -18.59 0.78
N ASN A 362 -1.10 -19.20 -0.22
CA ASN A 362 -1.15 -18.70 -1.60
C ASN A 362 -2.36 -17.80 -1.89
N ASN A 363 -3.31 -17.72 -0.96
CA ASN A 363 -4.61 -17.08 -1.20
C ASN A 363 -4.78 -15.73 -0.47
N PHE A 364 -3.68 -15.18 0.05
CA PHE A 364 -3.63 -13.86 0.69
C PHE A 364 -3.69 -12.69 -0.29
N SER A 365 -3.57 -12.91 -1.60
CA SER A 365 -3.53 -11.82 -2.59
C SER A 365 -4.75 -10.91 -2.51
N ILE A 366 -5.99 -11.43 -2.43
CA ILE A 366 -7.18 -10.57 -2.36
C ILE A 366 -7.36 -9.91 -0.99
N PRO A 367 -7.27 -10.64 0.14
CA PRO A 367 -7.43 -10.06 1.46
C PRO A 367 -6.39 -8.98 1.76
N GLN A 368 -5.15 -9.19 1.31
CA GLN A 368 -4.09 -8.22 1.48
C GLN A 368 -4.40 -6.91 0.74
N HIS A 369 -4.70 -6.98 -0.56
CA HIS A 369 -5.02 -5.76 -1.32
C HIS A 369 -6.31 -5.09 -0.84
N CYS A 370 -7.30 -5.87 -0.38
CA CYS A 370 -8.52 -5.34 0.23
C CYS A 370 -8.20 -4.52 1.48
N TYR A 371 -7.32 -5.04 2.34
CA TYR A 371 -6.88 -4.32 3.52
C TYR A 371 -6.00 -3.09 3.16
N GLU A 372 -5.06 -3.21 2.22
CA GLU A 372 -4.25 -2.08 1.73
C GLU A 372 -5.12 -0.92 1.20
N TYR A 373 -6.20 -1.26 0.49
CA TYR A 373 -7.22 -0.30 0.07
C TYR A 373 -7.94 0.35 1.25
N CYS A 374 -8.44 -0.44 2.22
CA CYS A 374 -9.15 0.07 3.40
C CYS A 374 -8.26 0.97 4.27
N ASN A 375 -6.99 0.63 4.40
CA ASN A 375 -5.99 1.46 5.07
C ASN A 375 -5.75 2.78 4.32
N THR A 376 -5.60 2.72 2.99
CA THR A 376 -5.46 3.93 2.16
C THR A 376 -6.69 4.83 2.26
N LEU A 377 -7.88 4.25 2.32
CA LEU A 377 -9.12 5.00 2.54
C LEU A 377 -9.14 5.68 3.91
N GLY A 378 -8.75 4.97 4.98
CA GLY A 378 -8.62 5.55 6.32
C GLY A 378 -7.68 6.75 6.34
N TRP A 379 -6.49 6.60 5.74
CA TRP A 379 -5.54 7.71 5.57
C TRP A 379 -6.10 8.86 4.73
N PHE A 380 -6.86 8.57 3.67
CA PHE A 380 -7.49 9.59 2.84
C PHE A 380 -8.48 10.44 3.64
N TYR A 381 -9.31 9.80 4.48
CA TYR A 381 -10.22 10.49 5.39
C TYR A 381 -9.48 11.32 6.45
N ASP A 382 -8.34 10.85 6.95
CA ASP A 382 -7.51 11.58 7.92
C ASP A 382 -6.82 12.81 7.29
N THR A 383 -6.51 12.75 6.00
CA THR A 383 -5.62 13.72 5.34
C THR A 383 -6.38 14.79 4.55
N PHE A 384 -7.52 14.44 3.96
CA PHE A 384 -8.23 15.27 3.00
C PHE A 384 -9.70 15.48 3.35
N ASP A 385 -10.16 16.73 3.22
CA ASP A 385 -11.58 17.07 3.25
C ASP A 385 -12.16 17.06 1.83
N HIS A 386 -12.25 15.87 1.25
CA HIS A 386 -12.70 15.71 -0.12
C HIS A 386 -14.23 15.53 -0.19
N PRO A 387 -14.96 16.32 -1.02
CA PRO A 387 -16.43 16.34 -1.00
C PRO A 387 -17.08 15.05 -1.47
N ARG A 388 -16.36 14.18 -2.20
CA ARG A 388 -16.90 12.92 -2.74
C ARG A 388 -16.56 11.68 -1.88
N ARG A 389 -16.03 11.88 -0.66
CA ARG A 389 -15.55 10.76 0.17
C ARG A 389 -16.65 9.79 0.62
N LEU A 390 -17.91 10.23 0.79
CA LEU A 390 -18.99 9.37 1.29
C LEU A 390 -19.21 8.12 0.42
N LYS A 391 -19.14 8.28 -0.90
CA LYS A 391 -19.25 7.20 -1.88
C LYS A 391 -18.20 6.10 -1.69
N LEU A 392 -17.01 6.49 -1.23
CA LEU A 392 -15.91 5.56 -1.00
C LEU A 392 -16.19 4.57 0.15
N LEU A 393 -17.11 4.90 1.09
CA LEU A 393 -17.53 3.94 2.11
C LEU A 393 -18.26 2.75 1.50
N PHE A 394 -19.20 3.00 0.58
CA PHE A 394 -19.93 1.95 -0.11
C PHE A 394 -19.00 1.13 -1.01
N LEU A 395 -18.05 1.79 -1.66
CA LEU A 395 -17.02 1.13 -2.45
C LEU A 395 -16.15 0.19 -1.60
N ALA A 396 -15.69 0.65 -0.43
CA ALA A 396 -14.92 -0.17 0.50
C ALA A 396 -15.74 -1.33 1.08
N ALA A 397 -16.98 -1.07 1.46
CA ALA A 397 -17.89 -2.10 1.97
C ALA A 397 -18.14 -3.20 0.92
N ALA A 398 -18.37 -2.82 -0.34
CA ALA A 398 -18.51 -3.76 -1.43
C ALA A 398 -17.23 -4.58 -1.66
N TYR A 399 -16.06 -3.95 -1.58
CA TYR A 399 -14.80 -4.67 -1.75
C TYR A 399 -14.57 -5.70 -0.63
N VAL A 400 -14.75 -5.32 0.65
CA VAL A 400 -14.62 -6.25 1.78
C VAL A 400 -15.63 -7.40 1.67
N ASN A 401 -16.87 -7.10 1.26
CA ASN A 401 -17.88 -8.15 1.06
C ASN A 401 -17.46 -9.14 -0.03
N ARG A 402 -17.04 -8.64 -1.18
CA ARG A 402 -16.58 -9.49 -2.28
C ARG A 402 -15.35 -10.31 -1.93
N ASP A 403 -14.41 -9.74 -1.17
CA ASP A 403 -13.24 -10.47 -0.65
C ASP A 403 -13.66 -11.60 0.29
N ALA A 404 -14.52 -11.32 1.27
CA ALA A 404 -15.06 -12.34 2.16
C ALA A 404 -15.76 -13.48 1.40
N TRP A 405 -16.60 -13.16 0.42
CA TRP A 405 -17.29 -14.15 -0.41
C TRP A 405 -16.34 -14.92 -1.32
N HIS A 406 -15.30 -14.28 -1.86
CA HIS A 406 -14.26 -15.00 -2.59
C HIS A 406 -13.57 -16.03 -1.70
N GLN A 407 -13.16 -15.65 -0.50
CA GLN A 407 -12.54 -16.57 0.46
C GLN A 407 -13.49 -17.69 0.88
N HIS A 408 -14.78 -17.39 1.04
CA HIS A 408 -15.80 -18.40 1.33
C HIS A 408 -15.93 -19.41 0.18
N ASP A 409 -16.05 -18.92 -1.05
CA ASP A 409 -16.33 -19.75 -2.22
C ASP A 409 -15.10 -20.54 -2.68
N THR A 410 -13.89 -20.05 -2.41
CA THR A 410 -12.64 -20.83 -2.55
C THR A 410 -12.39 -21.78 -1.37
N LYS A 411 -13.29 -21.81 -0.37
CA LYS A 411 -13.23 -22.64 0.83
C LYS A 411 -12.01 -22.38 1.73
N ASP A 412 -11.49 -21.16 1.69
CA ASP A 412 -10.31 -20.76 2.44
C ASP A 412 -10.62 -19.78 3.60
N LEU A 413 -11.88 -19.37 3.73
CA LEU A 413 -12.34 -18.59 4.88
C LEU A 413 -12.58 -19.49 6.10
N ALA A 414 -11.56 -19.70 6.91
CA ALA A 414 -11.63 -20.51 8.12
C ALA A 414 -12.57 -19.92 9.18
N LYS A 415 -12.97 -20.77 10.14
CA LYS A 415 -13.68 -20.31 11.34
C LYS A 415 -12.71 -19.53 12.23
N LEU A 416 -13.12 -18.33 12.64
CA LEU A 416 -12.34 -17.52 13.57
C LEU A 416 -12.18 -18.25 14.91
N THR A 417 -10.95 -18.65 15.24
CA THR A 417 -10.59 -19.29 16.50
C THR A 417 -9.29 -18.67 16.99
N ILE A 418 -9.36 -17.86 18.05
CA ILE A 418 -8.19 -17.24 18.68
C ILE A 418 -8.23 -17.61 20.16
N LYS A 419 -7.19 -18.26 20.67
CA LYS A 419 -7.14 -18.77 22.04
C LYS A 419 -5.75 -18.56 22.65
N ALA A 420 -5.68 -17.79 23.74
CA ALA A 420 -4.45 -17.64 24.50
C ALA A 420 -3.87 -19.02 24.91
N PRO A 421 -2.59 -19.32 24.60
CA PRO A 421 -1.96 -20.57 25.00
C PRO A 421 -1.92 -20.68 26.53
N ARG A 422 -2.29 -21.85 27.07
CA ARG A 422 -2.25 -22.10 28.54
C ARG A 422 -0.87 -21.86 29.15
N ALA A 423 0.19 -22.07 28.36
CA ALA A 423 1.57 -21.86 28.79
C ALA A 423 1.91 -20.37 29.01
N ALA A 424 1.09 -19.43 28.52
CA ALA A 424 1.33 -18.00 28.69
C ALA A 424 1.27 -17.53 30.15
N ALA A 425 0.44 -18.17 30.98
CA ALA A 425 0.28 -17.81 32.40
C ALA A 425 1.57 -17.91 33.24
N LYS A 426 2.61 -18.58 32.73
CA LYS A 426 3.92 -18.74 33.38
C LYS A 426 5.04 -17.95 32.70
N LYS A 427 4.70 -17.03 31.78
CA LYS A 427 5.66 -16.27 30.98
C LYS A 427 5.57 -14.78 31.29
N SER A 428 6.69 -14.08 31.21
CA SER A 428 6.70 -12.62 31.19
C SER A 428 6.21 -12.09 29.84
N ASN A 429 5.80 -10.81 29.81
CA ASN A 429 5.41 -10.12 28.57
C ASN A 429 6.53 -10.16 27.52
N GLU A 430 7.79 -10.02 27.93
CA GLU A 430 8.96 -10.14 27.05
C GLU A 430 9.08 -11.54 26.43
N GLN A 431 8.89 -12.59 27.23
CA GLN A 431 8.90 -13.96 26.73
C GLN A 431 7.75 -14.20 25.75
N ILE A 432 6.56 -13.65 26.00
CA ILE A 432 5.41 -13.77 25.08
C ILE A 432 5.71 -13.03 23.76
N LEU A 433 6.26 -11.82 23.79
CA LEU A 433 6.68 -11.11 22.57
C LEU A 433 7.66 -11.92 21.75
N LYS A 434 8.62 -12.58 22.40
CA LYS A 434 9.57 -13.47 21.71
C LYS A 434 8.88 -14.65 21.03
N HIS A 435 7.85 -15.24 21.66
CA HIS A 435 7.03 -16.29 21.03
C HIS A 435 6.25 -15.78 19.82
N ILE A 436 5.76 -14.54 19.85
CA ILE A 436 5.10 -13.91 18.69
C ILE A 436 6.09 -13.76 17.54
N GLU A 437 7.26 -13.17 17.80
CA GLU A 437 8.31 -13.00 16.79
C GLU A 437 8.75 -14.35 16.20
N ASP A 438 9.00 -15.34 17.06
CA ASP A 438 9.43 -16.68 16.63
C ASP A 438 8.37 -17.38 15.79
N ALA A 439 7.09 -17.29 16.17
CA ALA A 439 6.01 -17.85 15.38
C ALA A 439 5.89 -17.18 14.00
N MET A 440 6.05 -15.85 13.93
CA MET A 440 6.02 -15.13 12.67
C MET A 440 7.18 -15.53 11.74
N LEU A 441 8.41 -15.57 12.26
CA LEU A 441 9.60 -15.97 11.50
C LEU A 441 9.60 -17.46 11.11
N ALA A 442 8.94 -18.31 11.91
CA ALA A 442 8.75 -19.73 11.61
C ALA A 442 7.52 -20.01 10.72
N PHE A 443 6.85 -18.97 10.23
CA PHE A 443 5.66 -19.05 9.39
C PHE A 443 4.48 -19.81 10.01
N LYS A 444 4.17 -19.49 11.27
CA LYS A 444 3.09 -20.09 12.06
C LYS A 444 2.06 -19.04 12.49
N GLY A 445 1.31 -18.49 11.54
CA GLY A 445 0.36 -17.41 11.80
C GLY A 445 -0.63 -17.66 12.93
N PRO A 446 -1.37 -18.79 12.94
CA PRO A 446 -2.32 -19.05 14.03
C PRO A 446 -1.67 -19.09 15.41
N GLU A 447 -0.47 -19.67 15.52
CA GLU A 447 0.30 -19.69 16.77
C GLU A 447 0.71 -18.26 17.20
N GLY A 448 1.18 -17.45 16.26
CA GLY A 448 1.53 -16.04 16.53
C GLY A 448 0.33 -15.22 16.99
N VAL A 449 -0.84 -15.42 16.37
CA VAL A 449 -2.10 -14.75 16.76
C VAL A 449 -2.54 -15.17 18.16
N ASP A 450 -2.44 -16.45 18.50
CA ASP A 450 -2.76 -16.97 19.83
C ASP A 450 -1.82 -16.39 20.91
N TRP A 451 -0.51 -16.28 20.64
CA TRP A 451 0.42 -15.63 21.55
C TRP A 451 0.15 -14.13 21.70
N ALA A 452 -0.23 -13.45 20.61
CA ALA A 452 -0.61 -12.03 20.67
C ALA A 452 -1.88 -11.80 21.47
N ARG A 453 -2.85 -12.71 21.40
CA ARG A 453 -4.02 -12.70 22.29
C ARG A 453 -3.57 -12.77 23.75
N ALA A 454 -2.71 -13.73 24.09
CA ALA A 454 -2.22 -13.86 25.46
C ALA A 454 -1.46 -12.61 25.95
N TYR A 455 -0.69 -11.97 25.07
CA TYR A 455 0.01 -10.73 25.37
C TYR A 455 -0.95 -9.59 25.72
N LEU A 456 -2.01 -9.43 24.94
CA LEU A 456 -2.99 -8.37 25.13
C LEU A 456 -3.91 -8.64 26.33
N ASP A 457 -4.27 -9.90 26.58
CA ASP A 457 -5.03 -10.31 27.77
C ASP A 457 -4.24 -10.04 29.08
N ALA A 458 -2.90 -10.03 29.00
CA ALA A 458 -1.99 -9.71 30.10
C ALA A 458 -1.65 -8.20 30.20
N ASP A 459 -2.42 -7.33 29.51
CA ASP A 459 -2.19 -5.88 29.41
C ASP A 459 -0.77 -5.52 28.95
N GLY A 460 -0.24 -6.31 28.02
CA GLY A 460 1.07 -6.07 27.43
C GLY A 460 1.15 -4.72 26.70
N ASP A 461 2.34 -4.11 26.72
CA ASP A 461 2.60 -2.84 26.04
C ASP A 461 2.35 -2.95 24.53
N LYS A 462 1.35 -2.21 24.06
CA LYS A 462 0.94 -2.15 22.66
C LYS A 462 2.02 -1.52 21.77
N ALA A 463 2.84 -0.61 22.30
CA ALA A 463 3.95 -0.05 21.54
C ALA A 463 5.03 -1.11 21.27
N ALA A 464 5.36 -1.93 22.27
CA ALA A 464 6.27 -3.05 22.10
C ALA A 464 5.73 -4.11 21.12
N LEU A 465 4.42 -4.45 21.19
CA LEU A 465 3.80 -5.34 20.20
C LEU A 465 3.89 -4.78 18.77
N ARG A 466 3.60 -3.49 18.60
CA ARG A 466 3.71 -2.82 17.30
C ARG A 466 5.14 -2.84 16.75
N GLN A 467 6.12 -2.58 17.61
CA GLN A 467 7.52 -2.65 17.22
C GLN A 467 7.96 -4.08 16.84
N CYS A 468 7.50 -5.10 17.57
CA CYS A 468 7.74 -6.51 17.25
C CYS A 468 7.21 -6.88 15.86
N ILE A 469 5.97 -6.51 15.56
CA ILE A 469 5.35 -6.78 14.25
C ILE A 469 6.06 -6.00 13.14
N ALA A 470 6.33 -4.71 13.34
CA ALA A 470 7.02 -3.87 12.36
C ALA A 470 8.44 -4.36 12.06
N LEU A 471 9.20 -4.78 13.08
CA LEU A 471 10.52 -5.38 12.90
C LEU A 471 10.43 -6.67 12.09
N THR A 472 9.49 -7.55 12.44
CA THR A 472 9.34 -8.83 11.76
C THR A 472 8.90 -8.66 10.30
N ALA A 473 7.98 -7.73 10.01
CA ALA A 473 7.61 -7.35 8.65
C ALA A 473 8.80 -6.79 7.87
N ALA A 474 9.70 -6.02 8.49
CA ALA A 474 10.93 -5.55 7.85
C ALA A 474 11.95 -6.67 7.59
N ARG A 475 11.92 -7.76 8.37
CA ARG A 475 12.78 -8.94 8.21
C ARG A 475 12.29 -9.85 7.08
N ILE A 476 10.99 -10.12 7.03
CA ILE A 476 10.34 -10.99 6.04
C ILE A 476 10.15 -10.19 4.74
N GLY A 477 11.14 -10.28 3.86
CA GLY A 477 11.13 -9.71 2.52
C GLY A 477 10.88 -10.75 1.42
N ASN A 478 11.17 -10.38 0.17
CA ASN A 478 10.95 -11.06 -1.12
C ASN A 478 9.83 -10.47 -1.99
N ASP A 479 8.79 -9.92 -1.36
CA ASP A 479 7.69 -9.17 -1.95
C ASP A 479 7.43 -7.91 -1.10
N PRO A 480 7.55 -6.70 -1.66
CA PRO A 480 7.23 -5.43 -1.01
C PRO A 480 5.88 -5.36 -0.29
N HIS A 481 4.87 -6.12 -0.71
CA HIS A 481 3.59 -6.17 -0.02
C HIS A 481 3.66 -6.78 1.39
N ASN A 482 4.66 -7.63 1.68
CA ASN A 482 4.88 -8.17 3.02
C ASN A 482 5.26 -7.07 4.02
N GLN A 483 6.13 -6.15 3.59
CA GLN A 483 6.49 -4.98 4.40
C GLN A 483 5.33 -4.00 4.49
N GLU A 484 4.63 -3.77 3.36
CA GLU A 484 3.51 -2.83 3.29
C GLU A 484 2.40 -3.25 4.25
N LEU A 485 1.85 -4.47 4.16
CA LEU A 485 0.72 -4.85 5.01
C LEU A 485 1.08 -4.86 6.51
N GLY A 486 2.27 -5.36 6.86
CA GLY A 486 2.78 -5.27 8.23
C GLY A 486 2.86 -3.83 8.73
N GLN A 487 3.29 -2.89 7.88
CA GLN A 487 3.29 -1.46 8.20
C GLN A 487 1.87 -0.90 8.35
N LEU A 488 0.96 -1.23 7.44
CA LEU A 488 -0.39 -0.66 7.38
C LEU A 488 -1.24 -1.08 8.59
N THR A 489 -1.22 -2.36 8.94
CA THR A 489 -1.90 -2.87 10.13
C THR A 489 -1.38 -2.19 11.40
N MET A 490 -0.07 -1.90 11.51
CA MET A 490 0.49 -1.19 12.66
C MET A 490 0.18 0.31 12.69
N GLU A 491 -0.09 0.90 11.53
CA GLU A 491 -0.61 2.27 11.44
C GLU A 491 -2.07 2.33 11.92
N ASP A 492 -2.93 1.45 11.42
CA ASP A 492 -4.34 1.42 11.79
C ASP A 492 -4.54 0.98 13.24
N TYR A 493 -3.79 -0.01 13.73
CA TYR A 493 -3.87 -0.44 15.13
C TYR A 493 -3.57 0.70 16.12
N ALA A 494 -2.72 1.65 15.71
CA ALA A 494 -2.40 2.83 16.51
C ALA A 494 -3.51 3.89 16.53
N LYS A 495 -4.27 3.98 15.44
CA LYS A 495 -5.28 5.03 15.22
C LYS A 495 -6.68 4.58 15.61
N ASN A 496 -6.99 3.31 15.40
CA ASN A 496 -8.30 2.73 15.69
C ASN A 496 -8.50 2.69 17.21
N ASP A 497 -9.60 3.28 17.66
CA ASP A 497 -9.97 3.39 19.07
C ASP A 497 -11.13 2.46 19.45
N GLY A 498 -11.72 1.75 18.48
CA GLY A 498 -12.82 0.84 18.72
C GLY A 498 -12.41 -0.41 19.52
N THR A 499 -13.32 -0.95 20.32
CA THR A 499 -13.07 -2.08 21.25
C THR A 499 -12.57 -3.36 20.58
N GLY A 500 -12.91 -3.58 19.30
CA GLY A 500 -12.39 -4.70 18.49
C GLY A 500 -11.06 -4.46 17.76
N ARG A 501 -10.31 -3.39 18.04
CA ARG A 501 -9.10 -3.01 17.28
C ARG A 501 -7.99 -4.06 17.27
N ASP A 502 -7.92 -4.93 18.27
CA ASP A 502 -6.88 -5.98 18.36
C ASP A 502 -6.90 -6.93 17.16
N MET A 503 -8.06 -7.07 16.49
CA MET A 503 -8.18 -7.82 15.23
C MET A 503 -7.22 -7.29 14.15
N VAL A 504 -6.96 -5.97 14.14
CA VAL A 504 -6.01 -5.35 13.21
C VAL A 504 -4.59 -5.82 13.47
N ALA A 505 -4.18 -5.92 14.74
CA ALA A 505 -2.86 -6.44 15.10
C ALA A 505 -2.74 -7.92 14.73
N PHE A 506 -3.78 -8.72 14.99
CA PHE A 506 -3.79 -10.14 14.60
C PHE A 506 -3.70 -10.33 13.09
N ALA A 507 -4.33 -9.47 12.28
CA ALA A 507 -4.23 -9.53 10.83
C ALA A 507 -2.79 -9.30 10.35
N GLY A 508 -2.09 -8.33 10.94
CA GLY A 508 -0.68 -8.08 10.65
C GLY A 508 0.21 -9.28 10.97
N ILE A 509 -0.04 -9.96 12.09
CA ILE A 509 0.67 -11.17 12.49
C ILE A 509 0.35 -12.33 11.54
N GLN A 510 -0.93 -12.61 11.30
CA GLN A 510 -1.38 -13.71 10.46
C GLN A 510 -0.79 -13.59 9.05
N HIS A 511 -0.91 -12.42 8.42
CA HIS A 511 -0.39 -12.22 7.06
C HIS A 511 1.13 -12.35 7.01
N THR A 512 1.85 -11.63 7.87
CA THR A 512 3.33 -11.67 7.90
C THR A 512 3.87 -13.08 8.12
N ALA A 513 3.13 -13.91 8.87
CA ALA A 513 3.50 -15.28 9.21
C ALA A 513 2.96 -16.35 8.24
N CYS A 514 2.08 -16.01 7.29
CA CYS A 514 1.45 -17.01 6.41
C CYS A 514 1.63 -16.72 4.92
N HIS A 515 1.65 -15.45 4.50
CA HIS A 515 1.77 -15.11 3.09
C HIS A 515 3.17 -15.49 2.59
N ARG A 516 3.21 -16.29 1.51
CA ARG A 516 4.44 -16.81 0.94
C ARG A 516 4.57 -16.41 -0.52
N LYS A 517 5.76 -15.96 -0.89
CA LYS A 517 6.22 -15.75 -2.27
C LYS A 517 7.56 -16.46 -2.47
N TYR A 518 8.03 -16.53 -3.71
CA TYR A 518 9.23 -17.31 -4.08
C TYR A 518 10.52 -16.84 -3.38
N GLY A 519 11.44 -17.79 -3.16
CA GLY A 519 12.79 -17.53 -2.64
C GLY A 519 12.89 -17.49 -1.11
N ASP A 520 14.08 -17.15 -0.63
CA ASP A 520 14.39 -17.04 0.79
C ASP A 520 13.98 -15.65 1.32
N VAL A 521 12.82 -15.61 1.97
CA VAL A 521 12.21 -14.42 2.57
C VAL A 521 13.10 -13.63 3.53
N LEU A 522 14.06 -14.27 4.19
CA LEU A 522 14.90 -13.64 5.20
C LEU A 522 16.27 -13.22 4.65
N GLU A 523 16.57 -13.51 3.38
CA GLU A 523 17.88 -13.31 2.77
C GLU A 523 18.39 -11.87 2.94
N ALA A 524 17.57 -10.89 2.55
CA ALA A 524 17.97 -9.48 2.60
C ALA A 524 18.19 -9.00 4.06
N SER A 525 17.42 -9.52 5.03
CA SER A 525 17.58 -9.18 6.44
C SER A 525 18.86 -9.74 7.05
N ARG A 526 19.20 -11.01 6.76
CA ARG A 526 20.46 -11.62 7.20
C ARG A 526 21.67 -10.95 6.58
N ARG A 527 21.62 -10.65 5.28
CA ARG A 527 22.69 -9.92 4.59
C ARG A 527 22.93 -8.54 5.21
N PHE A 528 21.85 -7.81 5.51
CA PHE A 528 21.93 -6.53 6.21
C PHE A 528 22.56 -6.70 7.61
N GLY A 529 22.08 -7.69 8.37
CA GLY A 529 22.61 -8.03 9.69
C GLY A 529 24.11 -8.30 9.68
N HIS A 530 24.56 -9.20 8.79
CA HIS A 530 25.98 -9.50 8.61
C HIS A 530 26.80 -8.29 8.15
N ALA A 531 26.30 -7.51 7.18
CA ALA A 531 27.06 -6.40 6.61
C ALA A 531 27.24 -5.22 7.58
N LEU A 532 26.31 -5.04 8.53
CA LEU A 532 26.30 -3.93 9.47
C LEU A 532 26.52 -4.34 10.93
N GLY A 533 26.70 -5.64 11.21
CA GLY A 533 26.99 -6.16 12.54
C GLY A 533 25.78 -6.17 13.50
N VAL A 534 24.57 -6.37 12.97
CA VAL A 534 23.33 -6.40 13.77
C VAL A 534 22.97 -7.85 14.09
N ALA A 535 23.45 -8.34 15.24
CA ALA A 535 23.36 -9.75 15.61
C ALA A 535 21.93 -10.28 15.77
N SER A 536 20.98 -9.42 16.13
CA SER A 536 19.56 -9.75 16.25
C SER A 536 18.91 -10.17 14.92
N LEU A 537 19.58 -9.91 13.79
CA LEU A 537 19.10 -10.21 12.44
C LEU A 537 19.79 -11.42 11.80
N HIS A 538 20.70 -12.10 12.51
CA HIS A 538 21.40 -13.28 12.00
C HIS A 538 20.47 -14.49 11.86
#